data_AF-A0A3D5GFY8-F1
#
_entry.id   AF-A0A3D5GFY8-F1
#
_cell.length_a   1.000
_cell.length_b   1.000
_cell.length_c   1.000
_cell.angle_alpha   90.00
_cell.angle_beta   90.00
_cell.angle_gamma   90.00
#
_symmetry.space_group_name_H-M   'P 1'
#
loop_
_entity.id
_entity.type
_entity.pdbx_description
1 polymer ?
#
loop_
_entity_poly.entity_id
_entity_poly.type
_entity_poly.pdbx_seq_one_letter_code
_entity_poly.pdbx_strand_id
1 'polypeptide(L)'
;MGTATYFSPEQAQGRPVDPRSDLYSLGIVLYEMVLGRPPFTGETPVAVAYRHVQDSPLGLRAAGAPVAESLEAITLKLLAKNPVNRYPTAEDLRSDLRRYLDGAHDLRAAPGLAVSSPTSPALPTAAPPADFGAETRHRRDDGLRRTAMFTTVLVGLLVAFGFLVLEFFDTLGVGDEEPTTPAGVYLIEVPTLIGKSLDEARASLRDARLSVQMDYEANADFPENTVFSQEPDAGTKIEPAETVRLWVSRGTGPMVLLDVVGDQVVDAERDLEAMGLKVETVGQEHPVKPAGEVVDQSPDPGAEVAEGGRVILFVSTGPAVEAVPDLSNRPVLDAMNILSKLGWQASTAEERSRTVPEGQVIRTDPPALSELAPGSTIVIVMSSGLPLVLVPDVEGLMEDRASEALSNLDLDVNVRSEELPAYSPNDGRVISQSPSPDTEVDLGTQVTIVIGRAEEPTADG
;
A
#
# COMPACT_ATOMS: atom_id res chain seq x y z
N MET A 1 -9.06 13.53 -13.74
CA MET A 1 -8.24 13.17 -12.56
C MET A 1 -9.20 12.68 -11.49
N GLY A 2 -8.98 11.50 -10.93
CA GLY A 2 -9.91 10.88 -9.95
C GLY A 2 -9.94 11.64 -8.62
N THR A 3 -11.00 11.45 -7.85
CA THR A 3 -11.13 11.95 -6.47
C THR A 3 -10.02 11.35 -5.59
N ALA A 4 -9.31 12.16 -4.80
CA ALA A 4 -8.20 11.71 -3.95
C ALA A 4 -8.56 10.55 -3.00
N THR A 5 -9.86 10.40 -2.70
CA THR A 5 -10.47 9.30 -1.94
C THR A 5 -10.18 7.91 -2.49
N TYR A 6 -9.89 7.76 -3.78
CA TYR A 6 -9.68 6.46 -4.43
C TYR A 6 -8.26 6.27 -4.96
N PHE A 7 -7.31 7.11 -4.53
CA PHE A 7 -5.92 7.02 -5.00
C PHE A 7 -5.22 5.78 -4.47
N SER A 8 -4.44 5.13 -5.33
CA SER A 8 -3.49 4.13 -4.86
C SER A 8 -2.31 4.78 -4.14
N PRO A 9 -1.60 4.05 -3.25
CA PRO A 9 -0.40 4.56 -2.58
C PRO A 9 0.67 5.02 -3.57
N GLU A 10 0.80 4.33 -4.71
CA GLU A 10 1.77 4.67 -5.76
C GLU A 10 1.42 5.99 -6.44
N GLN A 11 0.14 6.21 -6.73
CA GLN A 11 -0.37 7.47 -7.29
C GLN A 11 -0.16 8.63 -6.30
N ALA A 12 -0.45 8.41 -5.01
CA ALA A 12 -0.23 9.40 -3.96
C ALA A 12 1.26 9.77 -3.77
N GLN A 13 2.18 8.85 -4.08
CA GLN A 13 3.63 9.06 -3.98
C GLN A 13 4.30 9.49 -5.30
N GLY A 14 3.54 9.63 -6.40
CA GLY A 14 4.09 9.94 -7.72
C GLY A 14 4.97 8.82 -8.31
N ARG A 15 4.79 7.57 -7.87
CA ARG A 15 5.52 6.39 -8.38
C ARG A 15 4.87 5.87 -9.67
N PRO A 16 5.58 5.05 -10.47
CA PRO A 16 5.00 4.40 -11.63
C PRO A 16 3.75 3.60 -11.26
N VAL A 17 2.67 3.84 -12.01
CA VAL A 17 1.35 3.23 -11.81
C VAL A 17 1.23 2.03 -12.75
N ASP A 18 0.68 0.93 -12.25
CA ASP A 18 0.39 -0.27 -13.04
C ASP A 18 -1.09 -0.69 -12.84
N PRO A 19 -1.59 -1.74 -13.52
CA PRO A 19 -2.97 -2.18 -13.37
C PRO A 19 -3.38 -2.56 -11.93
N ARG A 20 -2.43 -2.81 -11.03
CA ARG A 20 -2.70 -3.11 -9.61
C ARG A 20 -3.02 -1.86 -8.80
N SER A 21 -2.72 -0.68 -9.33
CA SER A 21 -3.21 0.58 -8.76
C SER A 21 -4.73 0.72 -8.97
N ASP A 22 -5.25 0.32 -10.15
CA ASP A 22 -6.70 0.30 -10.40
C ASP A 22 -7.41 -0.72 -9.48
N LEU A 23 -6.77 -1.86 -9.21
CA LEU A 23 -7.29 -2.87 -8.26
C LEU A 23 -7.36 -2.32 -6.83
N TYR A 24 -6.42 -1.46 -6.43
CA TYR A 24 -6.49 -0.79 -5.14
C TYR A 24 -7.70 0.16 -5.07
N SER A 25 -7.89 1.00 -6.09
CA SER A 25 -9.04 1.90 -6.19
C SER A 25 -10.37 1.13 -6.15
N LEU A 26 -10.45 -0.02 -6.83
CA LEU A 26 -11.60 -0.92 -6.76
C LEU A 26 -11.81 -1.48 -5.34
N GLY A 27 -10.74 -1.79 -4.61
CA GLY A 27 -10.81 -2.18 -3.21
C GLY A 27 -11.42 -1.10 -2.31
N ILE A 28 -11.11 0.17 -2.58
CA ILE A 28 -11.72 1.31 -1.85
C ILE A 28 -13.22 1.38 -2.13
N VAL A 29 -13.63 1.26 -3.40
CA VAL A 29 -15.05 1.25 -3.79
C VAL A 29 -15.78 0.09 -3.12
N LEU A 30 -15.18 -1.10 -3.08
CA LEU A 30 -15.78 -2.27 -2.45
C LEU A 30 -15.93 -2.10 -0.94
N TYR A 31 -14.92 -1.54 -0.28
CA TYR A 31 -14.99 -1.18 1.14
C TYR A 31 -16.13 -0.20 1.42
N GLU A 32 -16.25 0.85 0.59
CA GLU A 32 -17.27 1.87 0.71
C GLU A 32 -18.68 1.34 0.43
N MET A 33 -18.85 0.47 -0.56
CA MET A 33 -20.15 -0.17 -0.82
C MET A 33 -20.65 -1.00 0.37
N VAL A 34 -19.74 -1.61 1.13
CA VAL A 34 -20.10 -2.43 2.30
C VAL A 34 -20.42 -1.59 3.53
N LEU A 35 -19.62 -0.55 3.80
CA LEU A 35 -19.70 0.25 5.04
C LEU A 35 -20.39 1.61 4.88
N GLY A 36 -20.71 2.02 3.65
CA GLY A 36 -21.25 3.34 3.33
C GLY A 36 -20.25 4.50 3.50
N ARG A 37 -18.98 4.20 3.72
CA ARG A 37 -17.89 5.18 3.87
C ARG A 37 -16.55 4.59 3.42
N PRO A 38 -15.65 5.40 2.85
CA PRO A 38 -14.32 4.93 2.45
C PRO A 38 -13.48 4.55 3.68
N PRO A 39 -12.42 3.74 3.52
CA PRO A 39 -11.57 3.31 4.62
C PRO A 39 -10.72 4.44 5.19
N PHE A 40 -10.43 5.47 4.38
CA PHE A 40 -9.68 6.64 4.80
C PHE A 40 -10.49 7.90 4.49
N THR A 41 -10.67 8.72 5.51
CA THR A 41 -11.26 10.06 5.41
C THR A 41 -10.26 11.07 5.95
N GLY A 42 -10.39 12.33 5.58
CA GLY A 42 -9.51 13.39 6.04
C GLY A 42 -10.12 14.73 5.70
N GLU A 43 -9.74 15.76 6.46
CA GLU A 43 -10.22 17.13 6.24
C GLU A 43 -9.66 17.73 4.94
N THR A 44 -8.58 17.17 4.40
CA THR A 44 -7.98 17.58 3.13
C THR A 44 -7.68 16.38 2.22
N PRO A 45 -7.72 16.55 0.88
CA PRO A 45 -7.31 15.51 -0.08
C PRO A 45 -5.90 14.98 0.15
N VAL A 46 -4.98 15.85 0.57
CA VAL A 46 -3.59 15.48 0.89
C VAL A 46 -3.53 14.60 2.14
N ALA A 47 -4.33 14.89 3.17
CA ALA A 47 -4.43 14.01 4.34
C ALA A 47 -4.98 12.63 3.94
N VAL A 48 -5.99 12.57 3.06
CA VAL A 48 -6.52 11.31 2.54
C VAL A 48 -5.44 10.55 1.75
N ALA A 49 -4.70 11.23 0.87
CA ALA A 49 -3.58 10.65 0.14
C ALA A 49 -2.47 10.11 1.07
N TYR A 50 -2.13 10.85 2.13
CA TYR A 50 -1.16 10.40 3.14
C TYR A 50 -1.64 9.14 3.87
N ARG A 51 -2.92 9.04 4.22
CA ARG A 51 -3.50 7.83 4.81
C ARG A 51 -3.52 6.65 3.85
N HIS A 52 -3.73 6.88 2.56
CA HIS A 52 -3.54 5.83 1.56
C HIS A 52 -2.10 5.30 1.53
N VAL A 53 -1.10 6.11 1.87
CA VAL A 53 0.30 5.69 1.96
C VAL A 53 0.64 4.98 3.27
N GLN A 54 0.26 5.55 4.41
CA GLN A 54 0.76 5.14 5.72
C GLN A 54 -0.21 4.26 6.53
N ASP A 55 -1.50 4.61 6.54
CA ASP A 55 -2.46 4.03 7.49
C ASP A 55 -3.02 2.71 6.96
N SER A 56 -3.16 1.70 7.81
CA SER A 56 -3.87 0.47 7.43
C SER A 56 -5.38 0.62 7.60
N PRO A 57 -6.22 0.13 6.66
CA PRO A 57 -7.67 0.23 6.80
C PRO A 57 -8.15 -0.67 7.94
N LEU A 58 -9.19 -0.23 8.66
CA LEU A 58 -9.87 -1.08 9.62
C LEU A 58 -10.52 -2.27 8.89
N GLY A 59 -10.51 -3.48 9.46
CA GLY A 59 -11.22 -4.62 8.85
C GLY A 59 -12.73 -4.36 8.74
N LEU A 60 -13.37 -4.87 7.68
CA LEU A 60 -14.82 -4.74 7.47
C LEU A 60 -15.62 -5.27 8.66
N ARG A 61 -15.23 -6.44 9.21
CA ARG A 61 -15.91 -7.06 10.35
C ARG A 61 -15.61 -6.31 11.64
N ALA A 62 -14.39 -5.81 11.80
CA ALA A 62 -14.01 -4.95 12.93
C ALA A 62 -14.77 -3.61 12.92
N ALA A 63 -15.12 -3.11 11.73
CA ALA A 63 -15.96 -1.94 11.54
C ALA A 63 -17.47 -2.21 11.69
N GLY A 64 -17.86 -3.47 11.98
CA GLY A 64 -19.24 -3.88 12.25
C GLY A 64 -20.03 -4.38 11.03
N ALA A 65 -19.40 -4.62 9.88
CA ALA A 65 -20.10 -5.14 8.72
C ALA A 65 -20.45 -6.65 8.88
N PRO A 66 -21.69 -7.06 8.57
CA PRO A 66 -22.10 -8.46 8.60
C PRO A 66 -21.65 -9.21 7.33
N VAL A 67 -20.35 -9.26 7.09
CA VAL A 67 -19.75 -9.92 5.91
C VAL A 67 -18.96 -11.16 6.30
N ALA A 68 -18.84 -12.10 5.36
CA ALA A 68 -18.01 -13.28 5.54
C ALA A 68 -16.51 -12.92 5.56
N GLU A 69 -15.71 -13.75 6.24
CA GLU A 69 -14.24 -13.59 6.33
C GLU A 69 -13.57 -13.57 4.96
N SER A 70 -14.06 -14.36 4.00
CA SER A 70 -13.57 -14.37 2.61
C SER A 70 -13.69 -13.02 1.92
N LEU A 71 -14.82 -12.33 2.07
CA LEU A 71 -15.03 -11.03 1.45
C LEU A 71 -14.14 -9.95 2.10
N GLU A 72 -13.96 -10.01 3.42
CA GLU A 72 -13.01 -9.16 4.14
C GLU A 72 -11.57 -9.39 3.66
N ALA A 73 -11.15 -10.65 3.52
CA ALA A 73 -9.82 -11.01 3.03
C ALA A 73 -9.58 -10.52 1.60
N ILE A 74 -10.55 -10.68 0.68
CA ILE A 74 -10.46 -10.13 -0.69
C ILE A 74 -10.30 -8.62 -0.65
N THR A 75 -11.10 -7.93 0.16
CA THR A 75 -11.08 -6.46 0.29
C THR A 75 -9.73 -5.98 0.82
N LEU A 76 -9.24 -6.55 1.92
CA LEU A 76 -7.97 -6.16 2.53
C LEU A 76 -6.77 -6.46 1.63
N LYS A 77 -6.83 -7.54 0.84
CA LYS A 77 -5.80 -7.86 -0.16
C LYS A 77 -5.74 -6.83 -1.29
N LEU A 78 -6.88 -6.29 -1.74
CA LEU A 78 -6.91 -5.17 -2.68
C LEU A 78 -6.32 -3.90 -2.07
N LEU A 79 -6.57 -3.66 -0.78
CA LEU A 79 -6.11 -2.49 -0.04
C LEU A 79 -4.66 -2.60 0.50
N ALA A 80 -3.92 -3.63 0.12
CA ALA A 80 -2.52 -3.78 0.50
C ALA A 80 -1.68 -2.61 -0.04
N LYS A 81 -0.80 -2.05 0.80
CA LYS A 81 -0.01 -0.86 0.45
C LYS A 81 1.04 -1.13 -0.63
N ASN A 82 1.69 -2.29 -0.56
CA ASN A 82 2.62 -2.73 -1.58
C ASN A 82 1.85 -3.46 -2.71
N PRO A 83 1.97 -3.01 -3.99
CA PRO A 83 1.34 -3.66 -5.14
C PRO A 83 1.65 -5.15 -5.28
N VAL A 84 2.80 -5.63 -4.80
CA VAL A 84 3.18 -7.05 -4.85
C VAL A 84 2.28 -7.92 -3.99
N ASN A 85 1.69 -7.37 -2.93
CA ASN A 85 0.80 -8.08 -2.02
C ASN A 85 -0.66 -8.09 -2.50
N ARG A 86 -0.97 -7.39 -3.59
CA ARG A 86 -2.30 -7.35 -4.23
C ARG A 86 -2.47 -8.53 -5.18
N TYR A 87 -3.64 -8.63 -5.80
CA TYR A 87 -3.84 -9.52 -6.93
C TYR A 87 -2.93 -9.11 -8.10
N PRO A 88 -2.22 -10.07 -8.75
CA PRO A 88 -1.41 -9.76 -9.91
C PRO A 88 -2.21 -9.19 -11.07
N THR A 89 -3.44 -9.67 -11.26
CA THR A 89 -4.36 -9.25 -12.33
C THR A 89 -5.81 -9.16 -11.85
N ALA A 90 -6.65 -8.45 -12.62
CA ALA A 90 -8.10 -8.39 -12.40
C ALA A 90 -8.79 -9.75 -12.58
N GLU A 91 -8.19 -10.66 -13.35
CA GLU A 91 -8.69 -12.01 -13.57
C GLU A 91 -8.58 -12.85 -12.29
N ASP A 92 -7.47 -12.71 -11.56
CA ASP A 92 -7.28 -13.38 -10.27
C ASP A 92 -8.30 -12.91 -9.23
N LEU A 93 -8.55 -11.59 -9.18
CA LEU A 93 -9.61 -11.02 -8.33
C LEU A 93 -10.99 -11.57 -8.71
N ARG A 94 -11.30 -11.61 -10.01
CA ARG A 94 -12.58 -12.12 -10.52
C ARG A 94 -12.80 -13.59 -10.13
N SER A 95 -11.76 -14.40 -10.19
CA SER A 95 -11.79 -15.80 -9.76
C SER A 95 -12.17 -15.91 -8.27
N ASP A 96 -11.56 -15.11 -7.40
CA ASP A 96 -11.84 -15.13 -5.96
C ASP A 96 -13.24 -14.62 -5.62
N LEU A 97 -13.71 -13.57 -6.32
CA LEU A 97 -15.07 -13.06 -6.16
C LEU A 97 -16.12 -14.07 -6.63
N ARG A 98 -15.86 -14.83 -7.71
CA ARG A 98 -16.75 -15.92 -8.15
C ARG A 98 -16.80 -17.05 -7.14
N ARG A 99 -15.65 -17.50 -6.64
CA ARG A 99 -15.58 -18.52 -5.57
C ARG A 99 -16.38 -18.08 -4.34
N TYR A 100 -16.26 -16.81 -3.95
CA TYR A 100 -17.06 -16.23 -2.89
C TYR A 100 -18.57 -16.29 -3.18
N LEU A 101 -19.00 -15.89 -4.38
CA LEU A 101 -20.42 -15.94 -4.79
C LEU A 101 -20.97 -17.36 -4.87
N ASP A 102 -20.13 -18.34 -5.23
CA ASP A 102 -20.46 -19.75 -5.30
C ASP A 102 -20.48 -20.43 -3.90
N GLY A 103 -20.27 -19.68 -2.82
CA GLY A 103 -20.35 -20.14 -1.43
C GLY A 103 -19.06 -20.75 -0.87
N ALA A 104 -17.94 -20.69 -1.61
CA ALA A 104 -16.64 -21.12 -1.12
C ALA A 104 -16.03 -20.02 -0.25
N HIS A 105 -16.44 -19.98 1.03
CA HIS A 105 -15.99 -18.98 1.99
C HIS A 105 -14.59 -19.22 2.56
N ASP A 106 -14.01 -20.39 2.33
CA ASP A 106 -12.60 -20.69 2.58
C ASP A 106 -11.76 -20.42 1.34
N LEU A 107 -11.05 -19.29 1.34
CA LEU A 107 -10.12 -18.92 0.26
C LEU A 107 -8.69 -19.42 0.52
N ARG A 108 -8.48 -20.26 1.55
CA ARG A 108 -7.19 -20.93 1.79
C ARG A 108 -7.03 -22.09 0.81
N ALA A 109 -6.24 -21.82 -0.22
CA ALA A 109 -5.65 -22.73 -1.22
C ALA A 109 -6.61 -23.51 -2.14
N ALA A 110 -6.36 -23.41 -3.45
CA ALA A 110 -6.75 -24.45 -4.41
C ALA A 110 -5.48 -24.99 -5.10
N PRO A 111 -5.42 -26.30 -5.42
CA PRO A 111 -4.27 -26.94 -6.04
C PRO A 111 -4.18 -26.65 -7.55
N GLY A 112 -2.95 -26.38 -8.00
CA GLY A 112 -2.38 -26.80 -9.30
C GLY A 112 -3.06 -26.38 -10.61
N LEU A 113 -2.37 -25.53 -11.38
CA LEU A 113 -2.23 -25.72 -12.82
C LEU A 113 -0.74 -25.80 -13.15
N ALA A 114 -0.35 -26.99 -13.62
CA ALA A 114 0.97 -27.29 -14.11
C ALA A 114 1.35 -26.32 -15.24
N VAL A 115 2.46 -25.60 -15.05
CA VAL A 115 3.22 -25.03 -16.16
C VAL A 115 4.58 -25.74 -16.16
N SER A 116 4.73 -26.62 -17.13
CA SER A 116 5.97 -27.26 -17.52
C SER A 116 7.12 -26.25 -17.59
N SER A 117 8.19 -26.52 -16.85
CA SER A 117 9.46 -25.82 -16.97
C SER A 117 10.05 -26.01 -18.37
N PRO A 118 10.54 -24.97 -19.06
CA PRO A 118 11.63 -25.13 -20.00
C PRO A 118 12.96 -24.90 -19.27
N THR A 119 13.73 -25.99 -19.22
CA THR A 119 15.18 -26.13 -19.37
C THR A 119 16.06 -24.86 -19.29
N SER A 120 17.08 -24.96 -18.43
CA SER A 120 18.26 -24.09 -18.26
C SER A 120 18.87 -23.51 -19.55
N PRO A 121 19.40 -22.27 -19.52
CA PRO A 121 20.32 -21.80 -20.55
C PRO A 121 21.77 -22.10 -20.17
N ALA A 122 22.49 -22.76 -21.08
CA ALA A 122 23.96 -22.77 -21.13
C ALA A 122 24.43 -21.81 -22.26
N LEU A 123 25.40 -20.95 -21.92
CA LEU A 123 26.19 -20.09 -22.84
C LEU A 123 27.33 -20.91 -23.49
N PRO A 124 28.14 -20.34 -24.43
CA PRO A 124 27.84 -19.66 -25.70
C PRO A 124 28.70 -20.26 -26.87
N THR A 125 28.61 -19.76 -28.12
CA THR A 125 29.76 -19.49 -29.04
C THR A 125 29.36 -19.10 -30.49
N ALA A 126 30.07 -18.06 -30.97
CA ALA A 126 30.48 -17.67 -32.34
C ALA A 126 29.50 -17.03 -33.37
N ALA A 127 29.86 -15.78 -33.73
CA ALA A 127 29.60 -15.06 -34.99
C ALA A 127 30.60 -15.52 -36.10
N PRO A 128 30.69 -14.97 -37.36
CA PRO A 128 30.10 -13.74 -37.95
C PRO A 128 29.68 -13.93 -39.45
N PRO A 129 29.81 -12.94 -40.39
CA PRO A 129 28.78 -11.92 -40.73
C PRO A 129 28.44 -11.87 -42.24
N ALA A 130 27.43 -11.08 -42.65
CA ALA A 130 27.38 -10.54 -44.02
C ALA A 130 26.53 -9.25 -44.11
N ASP A 131 27.08 -8.32 -44.88
CA ASP A 131 26.75 -6.91 -45.15
C ASP A 131 26.03 -6.77 -46.52
N PHE A 132 25.62 -5.54 -46.84
CA PHE A 132 25.10 -4.98 -48.10
C PHE A 132 23.60 -5.24 -48.37
N GLY A 133 22.77 -4.28 -48.76
CA GLY A 133 22.97 -2.89 -49.14
C GLY A 133 21.86 -2.44 -50.13
N ALA A 134 21.52 -1.15 -50.08
CA ALA A 134 21.03 -0.27 -51.15
C ALA A 134 19.69 -0.51 -51.91
N GLU A 135 18.81 0.49 -51.72
CA GLU A 135 18.05 1.32 -52.69
C GLU A 135 17.14 0.71 -53.80
N THR A 136 15.91 1.26 -53.90
CA THR A 136 15.38 2.03 -55.06
C THR A 136 13.93 2.51 -54.75
N ARG A 137 13.69 3.82 -54.56
CA ARG A 137 13.17 4.85 -55.49
C ARG A 137 11.67 4.79 -55.90
N HIS A 138 10.94 5.83 -55.42
CA HIS A 138 10.02 6.76 -56.14
C HIS A 138 8.72 6.23 -56.82
N ARG A 139 7.54 6.77 -56.43
CA ARG A 139 6.89 7.96 -57.05
C ARG A 139 5.36 8.08 -56.78
N ARG A 140 4.94 9.32 -56.45
CA ARG A 140 3.65 10.04 -56.68
C ARG A 140 2.39 9.75 -55.84
N ASP A 141 2.06 10.76 -55.03
CA ASP A 141 0.84 11.61 -55.04
C ASP A 141 -0.50 10.99 -55.48
N ASP A 142 -1.46 10.98 -54.55
CA ASP A 142 -2.79 11.58 -54.77
C ASP A 142 -3.40 12.01 -53.42
N GLY A 143 -3.15 13.28 -53.08
CA GLY A 143 -3.73 13.97 -51.94
C GLY A 143 -5.14 14.53 -52.23
N LEU A 144 -5.80 14.91 -51.13
CA LEU A 144 -6.99 15.77 -51.02
C LEU A 144 -8.40 15.18 -51.18
N ARG A 145 -8.65 14.02 -51.80
CA ARG A 145 -10.06 13.55 -51.95
C ARG A 145 -10.60 12.72 -50.78
N ARG A 146 -9.74 12.06 -49.99
CA ARG A 146 -10.19 11.22 -48.86
C ARG A 146 -10.38 12.00 -47.56
N THR A 147 -9.58 13.04 -47.30
CA THR A 147 -9.72 13.87 -46.09
C THR A 147 -10.97 14.76 -46.11
N ALA A 148 -11.40 15.23 -47.28
CA ALA A 148 -12.61 16.05 -47.40
C ALA A 148 -13.91 15.26 -47.16
N MET A 149 -13.92 13.95 -47.42
CA MET A 149 -15.09 13.09 -47.17
C MET A 149 -15.24 12.76 -45.67
N PHE A 150 -14.13 12.62 -44.95
CA PHE A 150 -14.12 12.37 -43.50
C PHE A 150 -14.58 13.59 -42.70
N THR A 151 -14.23 14.82 -43.10
CA THR A 151 -14.64 16.03 -42.39
C THR A 151 -16.13 16.33 -42.56
N THR A 152 -16.71 16.09 -43.75
CA THR A 152 -18.15 16.31 -43.98
C THR A 152 -19.03 15.32 -43.20
N VAL A 153 -18.59 14.06 -43.07
CA VAL A 153 -19.31 13.06 -42.27
C VAL A 153 -19.21 13.37 -40.77
N LEU A 154 -18.05 13.85 -40.31
CA LEU A 154 -17.83 14.22 -38.91
C LEU A 154 -18.67 15.43 -38.48
N VAL A 155 -18.78 16.46 -39.34
CA VAL A 155 -19.64 17.62 -39.06
C VAL A 155 -21.12 17.21 -39.06
N GLY A 156 -21.54 16.33 -39.98
CA GLY A 156 -22.89 15.77 -39.98
C GLY A 156 -23.22 15.00 -38.70
N LEU A 157 -22.28 14.19 -38.20
CA LEU A 157 -22.41 13.45 -36.95
C LEU A 157 -22.45 14.37 -35.72
N LEU A 158 -21.68 15.46 -35.70
CA LEU A 158 -21.70 16.43 -34.60
C LEU A 158 -23.00 17.22 -34.54
N VAL A 159 -23.59 17.56 -35.69
CA VAL A 159 -24.91 18.21 -35.73
C VAL A 159 -26.00 17.24 -35.31
N ALA A 160 -25.94 15.98 -35.77
CA ALA A 160 -26.87 14.94 -35.33
C ALA A 160 -26.75 14.65 -33.83
N PHE A 161 -25.52 14.62 -33.29
CA PHE A 161 -25.27 14.45 -31.87
C PHE A 161 -25.78 15.65 -31.05
N GLY A 162 -25.54 16.88 -31.52
CA GLY A 162 -26.10 18.08 -30.88
C GLY A 162 -27.62 18.09 -30.85
N PHE A 163 -28.27 17.63 -31.93
CA PHE A 163 -29.72 17.48 -31.98
C PHE A 163 -30.23 16.37 -31.05
N LEU A 164 -29.52 15.24 -30.97
CA LEU A 164 -29.85 14.14 -30.05
C LEU A 164 -29.68 14.55 -28.59
N VAL A 165 -28.68 15.38 -28.27
CA VAL A 165 -28.50 15.96 -26.93
C VAL A 165 -29.65 16.90 -26.59
N LEU A 166 -30.07 17.77 -27.51
CA LEU A 166 -31.19 18.68 -27.28
C LEU A 166 -32.52 17.94 -27.09
N GLU A 167 -32.81 16.91 -27.89
CA GLU A 167 -33.99 16.04 -27.72
C GLU A 167 -33.93 15.22 -26.42
N PHE A 168 -32.73 14.80 -25.99
CA PHE A 168 -32.54 14.09 -24.73
C PHE A 168 -32.85 14.97 -23.51
N PHE A 169 -32.54 16.27 -23.57
CA PHE A 169 -32.89 17.21 -22.51
C PHE A 169 -34.39 17.52 -22.44
N ASP A 170 -35.08 17.58 -23.59
CA ASP A 170 -36.54 17.76 -23.62
C ASP A 170 -37.31 16.51 -23.14
N THR A 171 -36.76 15.31 -23.36
CA THR A 171 -37.39 14.03 -22.96
C THR A 171 -37.22 13.71 -21.47
N LEU A 172 -36.20 14.27 -20.82
CA LEU A 172 -35.92 14.05 -19.39
C LEU A 172 -36.68 14.98 -18.44
N GLY A 173 -37.52 15.89 -18.96
CA GLY A 173 -38.41 16.71 -18.12
C GLY A 173 -37.67 17.53 -17.07
N VAL A 174 -36.45 18.00 -17.39
CA VAL A 174 -35.70 18.92 -16.53
C VAL A 174 -36.14 20.35 -16.85
N GLY A 175 -37.40 20.63 -16.52
CA GLY A 175 -37.99 21.95 -16.50
C GLY A 175 -38.82 22.05 -15.23
N ASP A 176 -38.43 22.96 -14.35
CA ASP A 176 -39.10 23.32 -13.08
C ASP A 176 -38.69 22.53 -11.83
N GLU A 177 -37.40 22.53 -11.47
CA GLU A 177 -37.00 22.44 -10.05
C GLU A 177 -35.92 23.49 -9.71
N GLU A 178 -36.12 24.15 -8.58
CA GLU A 178 -35.32 25.26 -8.06
C GLU A 178 -33.82 24.94 -7.96
N PRO A 179 -32.91 25.93 -8.13
CA PRO A 179 -31.49 25.67 -8.15
C PRO A 179 -31.00 25.28 -6.75
N THR A 180 -30.67 24.01 -6.56
CA THR A 180 -29.80 23.59 -5.45
C THR A 180 -28.34 23.74 -5.87
N THR A 181 -27.62 24.50 -5.07
CA THR A 181 -26.21 24.91 -5.20
C THR A 181 -25.26 23.71 -5.41
N PRO A 182 -24.31 23.75 -6.35
CA PRO A 182 -23.28 22.71 -6.45
C PRO A 182 -22.26 22.85 -5.31
N ALA A 183 -21.75 21.71 -4.84
CA ALA A 183 -20.73 21.58 -3.81
C ALA A 183 -19.54 22.53 -4.05
N GLY A 184 -19.30 23.43 -3.10
CA GLY A 184 -18.26 24.44 -3.18
C GLY A 184 -16.86 23.83 -3.08
N VAL A 185 -16.01 24.14 -4.04
CA VAL A 185 -14.56 24.06 -3.87
C VAL A 185 -14.20 24.98 -2.70
N TYR A 186 -13.57 24.46 -1.65
CA TYR A 186 -13.07 25.30 -0.55
C TYR A 186 -11.91 26.14 -1.07
N LEU A 187 -12.22 27.32 -1.60
CA LEU A 187 -11.22 28.28 -2.06
C LEU A 187 -10.65 29.03 -0.86
N ILE A 188 -9.33 29.16 -0.82
CA ILE A 188 -8.60 29.94 0.19
C ILE A 188 -8.40 31.35 -0.38
N GLU A 189 -8.69 32.37 0.42
CA GLU A 189 -8.42 33.75 0.02
C GLU A 189 -6.93 34.07 0.21
N VAL A 190 -6.28 34.57 -0.84
CA VAL A 190 -4.88 35.00 -0.78
C VAL A 190 -4.76 36.17 0.20
N PRO A 191 -3.92 36.08 1.25
CA PRO A 191 -3.74 37.17 2.19
C PRO A 191 -3.08 38.38 1.52
N THR A 192 -3.26 39.57 2.10
CA THR A 192 -2.48 40.75 1.71
C THR A 192 -1.05 40.61 2.24
N LEU A 193 -0.08 40.55 1.34
CA LEU A 193 1.34 40.34 1.63
C LEU A 193 2.20 41.54 1.22
N ILE A 194 1.76 42.34 0.25
CA ILE A 194 2.45 43.57 -0.16
C ILE A 194 2.67 44.49 1.04
N GLY A 195 3.91 44.95 1.21
CA GLY A 195 4.35 45.84 2.28
C GLY A 195 4.67 45.15 3.60
N LYS A 196 4.41 43.84 3.74
CA LYS A 196 4.85 43.07 4.90
C LYS A 196 6.33 42.71 4.79
N SER A 197 6.97 42.51 5.93
CA SER A 197 8.28 41.86 5.95
C SER A 197 8.17 40.43 5.43
N LEU A 198 9.26 39.90 4.91
CA LEU A 198 9.29 38.56 4.38
C LEU A 198 8.88 37.51 5.44
N ASP A 199 9.36 37.64 6.67
CA ASP A 199 9.02 36.72 7.76
C ASP A 199 7.50 36.74 8.06
N GLU A 200 6.89 37.92 8.13
CA GLU A 200 5.45 38.09 8.33
C GLU A 200 4.63 37.55 7.15
N ALA A 201 5.12 37.73 5.93
CA ALA A 201 4.50 37.23 4.72
C ALA A 201 4.52 35.69 4.69
N ARG A 202 5.66 35.07 5.00
CA ARG A 202 5.82 33.61 5.08
C ARG A 202 4.96 33.02 6.19
N ALA A 203 4.90 33.66 7.36
CA ALA A 203 3.99 33.27 8.43
C ALA A 203 2.51 33.32 7.99
N SER A 204 2.11 34.42 7.34
CA SER A 204 0.73 34.58 6.83
C SER A 204 0.37 33.49 5.79
N LEU A 205 1.30 33.15 4.90
CA LEU A 205 1.12 32.10 3.88
C LEU A 205 1.05 30.70 4.48
N ARG A 206 1.89 30.42 5.49
CA ARG A 206 1.87 29.16 6.24
C ARG A 206 0.56 28.97 7.01
N ASP A 207 0.06 30.02 7.66
CA ASP A 207 -1.25 30.00 8.34
C ASP A 207 -2.38 29.76 7.35
N ALA A 208 -2.29 30.35 6.15
CA ALA A 208 -3.21 30.11 5.04
C ALA A 208 -2.98 28.77 4.32
N ARG A 209 -1.93 28.01 4.67
CA ARG A 209 -1.51 26.75 4.02
C ARG A 209 -1.31 26.88 2.51
N LEU A 210 -0.75 28.00 2.08
CA LEU A 210 -0.44 28.30 0.69
C LEU A 210 1.05 28.07 0.40
N SER A 211 1.36 27.52 -0.77
CA SER A 211 2.74 27.38 -1.24
C SER A 211 3.27 28.73 -1.72
N VAL A 212 4.57 28.96 -1.58
CA VAL A 212 5.19 30.23 -1.97
C VAL A 212 6.38 30.01 -2.89
N GLN A 213 6.49 30.85 -3.91
CA GLN A 213 7.69 31.00 -4.72
C GLN A 213 8.17 32.44 -4.60
N MET A 214 9.47 32.65 -4.43
CA MET A 214 10.02 33.99 -4.23
C MET A 214 11.03 34.35 -5.31
N ASP A 215 10.94 35.58 -5.79
CA ASP A 215 11.93 36.21 -6.65
C ASP A 215 12.46 37.47 -5.95
N TYR A 216 13.78 37.62 -5.96
CA TYR A 216 14.45 38.73 -5.29
C TYR A 216 14.95 39.75 -6.30
N GLU A 217 14.46 40.99 -6.20
CA GLU A 217 14.78 42.07 -7.14
C GLU A 217 15.27 43.33 -6.42
N ALA A 218 16.14 44.10 -7.07
CA ALA A 218 16.59 45.38 -6.50
C ALA A 218 15.45 46.40 -6.63
N ASN A 219 15.05 47.01 -5.53
CA ASN A 219 13.93 47.94 -5.49
C ASN A 219 14.26 49.08 -4.52
N ALA A 220 14.09 50.33 -4.97
CA ALA A 220 14.41 51.52 -4.19
C ALA A 220 13.20 52.08 -3.42
N ASP A 221 11.99 51.64 -3.77
CA ASP A 221 10.73 52.14 -3.22
C ASP A 221 10.29 51.34 -1.99
N PHE A 222 10.81 50.12 -1.83
CA PHE A 222 10.51 49.22 -0.71
C PHE A 222 11.78 48.90 0.08
N PRO A 223 11.72 48.86 1.43
CA PRO A 223 12.83 48.40 2.26
C PRO A 223 13.29 46.99 1.88
N GLU A 224 14.52 46.63 2.22
CA GLU A 224 15.01 45.26 2.04
C GLU A 224 14.15 44.22 2.77
N ASN A 225 14.08 43.00 2.22
CA ASN A 225 13.25 41.90 2.71
C ASN A 225 11.77 42.24 2.87
N THR A 226 11.25 43.19 2.07
CA THR A 226 9.83 43.56 2.05
C THR A 226 9.20 43.11 0.74
N VAL A 227 8.03 42.48 0.82
CA VAL A 227 7.26 42.08 -0.37
C VAL A 227 6.73 43.32 -1.07
N PHE A 228 7.08 43.53 -2.33
CA PHE A 228 6.58 44.67 -3.11
C PHE A 228 5.59 44.27 -4.20
N SER A 229 5.54 42.98 -4.55
CA SER A 229 4.54 42.44 -5.46
C SER A 229 4.18 41.01 -5.07
N GLN A 230 2.95 40.61 -5.36
CA GLN A 230 2.46 39.25 -5.16
C GLN A 230 1.58 38.85 -6.35
N GLU A 231 1.56 37.56 -6.67
CA GLU A 231 0.62 36.97 -7.63
C GLU A 231 0.19 35.58 -7.15
N PRO A 232 -1.11 35.28 -7.03
CA PRO A 232 -2.27 36.14 -7.34
C PRO A 232 -2.49 37.32 -6.39
N ASP A 233 -3.30 38.29 -6.83
CA ASP A 233 -3.62 39.49 -6.04
C ASP A 233 -4.31 39.14 -4.72
N ALA A 234 -4.14 40.00 -3.71
CA ALA A 234 -4.77 39.82 -2.40
C ALA A 234 -6.30 39.74 -2.52
N GLY A 235 -6.92 38.81 -1.78
CA GLY A 235 -8.34 38.52 -1.83
C GLY A 235 -8.77 37.62 -2.99
N THR A 236 -7.86 37.23 -3.89
CA THR A 236 -8.14 36.21 -4.92
C THR A 236 -8.43 34.88 -4.24
N LYS A 237 -9.47 34.19 -4.73
CA LYS A 237 -9.88 32.87 -4.22
C LYS A 237 -9.20 31.79 -5.03
N ILE A 238 -8.21 31.14 -4.42
CA ILE A 238 -7.36 30.13 -5.05
C ILE A 238 -7.60 28.75 -4.46
N GLU A 239 -7.20 27.72 -5.19
CA GLU A 239 -7.31 26.35 -4.69
C GLU A 239 -6.25 26.09 -3.60
N PRO A 240 -6.55 25.25 -2.59
CA PRO A 240 -5.54 24.81 -1.64
C PRO A 240 -4.38 24.13 -2.38
N ALA A 241 -3.14 24.57 -2.10
CA ALA A 241 -1.88 24.20 -2.77
C ALA A 241 -1.53 24.94 -4.08
N GLU A 242 -2.29 25.96 -4.48
CA GLU A 242 -1.84 26.90 -5.51
C GLU A 242 -0.67 27.75 -4.98
N THR A 243 0.30 28.05 -5.85
CA THR A 243 1.55 28.73 -5.47
C THR A 243 1.39 30.24 -5.59
N VAL A 244 1.62 30.96 -4.51
CA VAL A 244 1.71 32.42 -4.50
C VAL A 244 3.14 32.84 -4.79
N ARG A 245 3.33 33.58 -5.88
CA ARG A 245 4.62 34.16 -6.25
C ARG A 245 4.79 35.51 -5.58
N LEU A 246 5.91 35.71 -4.90
CA LEU A 246 6.25 36.97 -4.24
C LEU A 246 7.51 37.57 -4.85
N TRP A 247 7.46 38.87 -5.10
CA TRP A 247 8.67 39.64 -5.39
C TRP A 247 9.09 40.39 -4.14
N VAL A 248 10.29 40.09 -3.68
CA VAL A 248 10.86 40.63 -2.45
C VAL A 248 11.95 41.63 -2.80
N SER A 249 11.89 42.80 -2.17
CA SER A 249 12.87 43.86 -2.37
C SER A 249 14.19 43.45 -1.74
N ARG A 250 15.28 43.52 -2.52
CA ARG A 250 16.66 43.47 -2.02
C ARG A 250 17.16 44.81 -1.49
N GLY A 251 16.33 45.86 -1.58
CA GLY A 251 16.73 47.23 -1.27
C GLY A 251 17.93 47.71 -2.10
N THR A 252 18.62 48.72 -1.58
CA THR A 252 19.95 49.16 -2.03
C THR A 252 21.04 48.89 -0.99
N GLY A 253 20.70 48.20 0.11
CA GLY A 253 21.56 47.84 1.24
C GLY A 253 22.20 46.45 1.11
N PRO A 254 22.98 46.00 2.11
CA PRO A 254 23.51 44.64 2.16
C PRO A 254 22.37 43.61 2.29
N MET A 255 22.44 42.50 1.55
CA MET A 255 21.42 41.44 1.63
C MET A 255 21.42 40.80 3.01
N VAL A 256 20.25 40.61 3.60
CA VAL A 256 20.08 40.05 4.96
C VAL A 256 19.54 38.62 4.86
N LEU A 257 20.18 37.70 5.58
CA LEU A 257 19.87 36.27 5.56
C LEU A 257 18.49 35.97 6.14
N LEU A 258 17.72 35.17 5.41
CA LEU A 258 16.39 34.72 5.78
C LEU A 258 16.42 33.76 6.99
N ASP A 259 15.41 33.86 7.85
CA ASP A 259 15.12 32.82 8.84
C ASP A 259 14.40 31.65 8.17
N VAL A 260 15.08 30.51 8.08
CA VAL A 260 14.52 29.25 7.56
C VAL A 260 14.39 28.18 8.65
N VAL A 261 14.60 28.54 9.92
CA VAL A 261 14.46 27.59 11.03
C VAL A 261 13.00 27.16 11.17
N GLY A 262 12.78 25.84 11.19
CA GLY A 262 11.46 25.23 11.21
C GLY A 262 10.81 25.03 9.84
N ASP A 263 11.42 25.53 8.76
CA ASP A 263 10.97 25.22 7.41
C ASP A 263 11.43 23.81 6.99
N GLN A 264 10.81 23.27 5.94
CA GLN A 264 11.30 22.05 5.31
C GLN A 264 12.59 22.36 4.56
N VAL A 265 13.59 21.47 4.64
CA VAL A 265 14.90 21.64 3.98
C VAL A 265 14.77 21.96 2.50
N VAL A 266 13.81 21.35 1.81
CA VAL A 266 13.57 21.57 0.38
C VAL A 266 13.11 23.00 0.10
N ASP A 267 12.24 23.56 0.95
CA ASP A 267 11.76 24.93 0.81
C ASP A 267 12.86 25.93 1.21
N ALA A 268 13.58 25.65 2.29
CA ALA A 268 14.70 26.46 2.76
C ALA A 268 15.83 26.55 1.73
N GLU A 269 16.23 25.42 1.14
CA GLU A 269 17.24 25.35 0.08
C GLU A 269 16.80 26.20 -1.13
N ARG A 270 15.57 25.99 -1.62
CA ARG A 270 15.03 26.76 -2.75
C ARG A 270 15.05 28.26 -2.48
N ASP A 271 14.58 28.68 -1.31
CA ASP A 271 14.42 30.08 -0.95
C ASP A 271 15.79 30.77 -0.79
N LEU A 272 16.77 30.10 -0.18
CA LEU A 272 18.13 30.61 -0.04
C LEU A 272 18.90 30.62 -1.38
N GLU A 273 18.72 29.61 -2.22
CA GLU A 273 19.31 29.57 -3.56
C GLU A 273 18.73 30.67 -4.47
N ALA A 274 17.44 31.01 -4.31
CA ALA A 274 16.80 32.14 -5.00
C ALA A 274 17.39 33.50 -4.57
N MET A 275 17.95 33.60 -3.36
CA MET A 275 18.75 34.75 -2.92
C MET A 275 20.17 34.76 -3.52
N GLY A 276 20.54 33.74 -4.30
CA GLY A 276 21.88 33.57 -4.86
C GLY A 276 22.90 33.02 -3.87
N LEU A 277 22.46 32.41 -2.77
CA LEU A 277 23.33 31.80 -1.76
C LEU A 277 23.64 30.34 -2.12
N LYS A 278 24.73 29.81 -1.56
CA LYS A 278 25.13 28.41 -1.67
C LYS A 278 24.78 27.69 -0.39
N VAL A 279 23.91 26.70 -0.47
CA VAL A 279 23.43 25.95 0.69
C VAL A 279 24.20 24.64 0.84
N GLU A 280 24.66 24.36 2.06
CA GLU A 280 25.18 23.05 2.47
C GLU A 280 24.29 22.51 3.59
N THR A 281 23.97 21.23 3.57
CA THR A 281 23.14 20.59 4.60
C THR A 281 23.95 19.63 5.47
N VAL A 282 23.67 19.63 6.76
CA VAL A 282 24.25 18.72 7.74
C VAL A 282 23.12 18.07 8.52
N GLY A 283 23.03 16.74 8.46
CA GLY A 283 22.05 15.99 9.24
C GLY A 283 22.40 15.98 10.73
N GLN A 284 21.41 16.23 11.58
CA GLN A 284 21.51 16.18 13.04
C GLN A 284 20.32 15.42 13.62
N GLU A 285 20.55 14.60 14.64
CA GLU A 285 19.46 13.92 15.36
C GLU A 285 18.67 14.95 16.19
N HIS A 286 17.34 14.84 16.18
CA HIS A 286 16.50 15.71 16.99
C HIS A 286 15.31 14.94 17.60
N PRO A 287 15.11 14.97 18.92
CA PRO A 287 14.12 14.12 19.59
C PRO A 287 12.65 14.48 19.27
N VAL A 288 12.38 15.75 18.92
CA VAL A 288 11.02 16.27 18.68
C VAL A 288 10.73 16.62 17.22
N LYS A 289 11.76 16.97 16.44
CA LYS A 289 11.58 17.54 15.10
C LYS A 289 11.58 16.39 14.10
N PRO A 290 10.59 16.29 13.20
CA PRO A 290 10.57 15.26 12.18
C PRO A 290 11.78 15.36 11.25
N ALA A 291 12.12 14.26 10.60
CA ALA A 291 13.20 14.25 9.62
C ALA A 291 12.89 15.22 8.46
N GLY A 292 13.88 15.99 8.02
CA GLY A 292 13.77 16.96 6.92
C GLY A 292 13.44 18.39 7.32
N GLU A 293 13.14 18.67 8.59
CA GLU A 293 12.93 20.04 9.09
C GLU A 293 14.27 20.69 9.46
N VAL A 294 14.46 21.97 9.11
CA VAL A 294 15.64 22.75 9.50
C VAL A 294 15.57 23.06 11.00
N VAL A 295 16.58 22.63 11.75
CA VAL A 295 16.65 22.84 13.21
C VAL A 295 17.51 24.02 13.59
N ASP A 296 18.49 24.35 12.75
CA ASP A 296 19.40 25.49 12.95
C ASP A 296 20.01 25.90 11.61
N GLN A 297 20.53 27.11 11.53
CA GLN A 297 21.21 27.64 10.35
C GLN A 297 22.46 28.43 10.73
N SER A 298 23.44 28.47 9.83
CA SER A 298 24.65 29.28 10.01
C SER A 298 25.04 29.95 8.69
N PRO A 299 25.16 31.29 8.62
CA PRO A 299 25.00 32.28 9.70
C PRO A 299 23.60 32.36 10.33
N ASP A 300 23.49 33.01 11.50
CA ASP A 300 22.21 33.21 12.20
C ASP A 300 21.23 34.01 11.33
N PRO A 301 19.90 33.82 11.50
CA PRO A 301 18.90 34.64 10.82
C PRO A 301 19.13 36.14 11.02
N GLY A 302 18.95 36.93 9.96
CA GLY A 302 19.16 38.38 10.00
C GLY A 302 20.62 38.84 9.81
N ALA A 303 21.57 37.92 9.62
CA ALA A 303 22.95 38.29 9.31
C ALA A 303 23.10 38.90 7.91
N GLU A 304 23.98 39.88 7.74
CA GLU A 304 24.35 40.39 6.41
C GLU A 304 25.14 39.34 5.62
N VAL A 305 24.72 39.07 4.39
CA VAL A 305 25.29 38.07 3.49
C VAL A 305 25.54 38.67 2.11
N ALA A 306 26.61 38.21 1.45
CA ALA A 306 26.91 38.57 0.08
C ALA A 306 26.33 37.54 -0.89
N GLU A 307 26.08 37.95 -2.13
CA GLU A 307 25.72 37.04 -3.22
C GLU A 307 26.80 35.95 -3.38
N GLY A 308 26.36 34.69 -3.53
CA GLY A 308 27.24 33.52 -3.56
C GLY A 308 27.82 33.10 -2.20
N GLY A 309 27.43 33.78 -1.11
CA GLY A 309 27.77 33.42 0.26
C GLY A 309 27.30 32.01 0.62
N ARG A 310 27.98 31.36 1.56
CA ARG A 310 27.65 30.00 2.01
C ARG A 310 26.73 30.04 3.23
N VAL A 311 25.69 29.22 3.23
CA VAL A 311 24.81 28.96 4.37
C VAL A 311 24.82 27.47 4.66
N ILE A 312 24.98 27.10 5.92
CA ILE A 312 24.89 25.72 6.38
C ILE A 312 23.55 25.55 7.10
N LEU A 313 22.74 24.59 6.66
CA LEU A 313 21.51 24.20 7.34
C LEU A 313 21.75 22.93 8.14
N PHE A 314 21.40 22.96 9.43
CA PHE A 314 21.33 21.77 10.26
C PHE A 314 19.92 21.20 10.12
N VAL A 315 19.81 19.98 9.61
CA VAL A 315 18.53 19.37 9.24
C VAL A 315 18.27 18.19 10.18
N SER A 316 17.07 18.14 10.75
CA SER A 316 16.67 17.02 11.58
C SER A 316 16.69 15.72 10.77
N THR A 317 17.25 14.68 11.35
CA THR A 317 17.15 13.29 10.87
C THR A 317 16.05 12.51 11.61
N GLY A 318 15.29 13.19 12.49
CA GLY A 318 14.31 12.59 13.38
C GLY A 318 14.91 12.14 14.72
N PRO A 319 14.10 11.48 15.57
CA PRO A 319 14.58 10.84 16.79
C PRO A 319 15.60 9.75 16.45
N ALA A 320 16.55 9.49 17.36
CA ALA A 320 17.44 8.34 17.22
C ALA A 320 16.60 7.05 17.07
N VAL A 321 16.97 6.20 16.11
CA VAL A 321 16.34 4.90 15.88
C VAL A 321 17.38 3.79 15.97
N GLU A 322 16.97 2.65 16.49
CA GLU A 322 17.75 1.42 16.50
C GLU A 322 17.02 0.35 15.67
N ALA A 323 17.80 -0.52 15.04
CA ALA A 323 17.26 -1.62 14.25
C ALA A 323 16.86 -2.80 15.15
N VAL A 324 15.65 -3.33 14.93
CA VAL A 324 15.19 -4.54 15.60
C VAL A 324 16.12 -5.71 15.24
N PRO A 325 16.73 -6.40 16.22
CA PRO A 325 17.61 -7.53 15.95
C PRO A 325 16.80 -8.72 15.39
N ASP A 326 17.44 -9.54 14.54
CA ASP A 326 16.85 -10.80 14.11
C ASP A 326 16.96 -11.86 15.23
N LEU A 327 15.80 -12.28 15.71
CA LEU A 327 15.65 -13.26 16.79
C LEU A 327 15.07 -14.59 16.29
N SER A 328 14.88 -14.76 14.98
CA SER A 328 14.25 -15.93 14.38
C SER A 328 14.99 -17.23 14.72
N ASN A 329 14.26 -18.31 14.98
CA ASN A 329 14.76 -19.64 15.36
C ASN A 329 15.60 -19.68 16.65
N ARG A 330 15.57 -18.62 17.47
CA ARG A 330 16.19 -18.63 18.81
C ARG A 330 15.20 -19.09 19.86
N PRO A 331 15.66 -19.67 20.99
CA PRO A 331 14.81 -19.88 22.15
C PRO A 331 14.21 -18.56 22.65
N VAL A 332 12.93 -18.56 23.04
CA VAL A 332 12.24 -17.34 23.51
C VAL A 332 12.96 -16.65 24.67
N LEU A 333 13.53 -17.43 25.59
CA LEU A 333 14.24 -16.91 26.75
C LEU A 333 15.52 -16.16 26.34
N ASP A 334 16.23 -16.68 25.33
CA ASP A 334 17.42 -16.02 24.79
C ASP A 334 17.04 -14.73 24.06
N ALA A 335 15.95 -14.75 23.30
CA ALA A 335 15.41 -13.59 22.61
C ALA A 335 15.04 -12.46 23.60
N MET A 336 14.33 -12.78 24.68
CA MET A 336 13.98 -11.83 25.75
C MET A 336 15.23 -11.25 26.42
N ASN A 337 16.24 -12.07 26.68
CA ASN A 337 17.51 -11.62 27.27
C ASN A 337 18.30 -10.68 26.34
N ILE A 338 18.29 -10.95 25.03
CA ILE A 338 18.94 -10.09 24.02
C ILE A 338 18.25 -8.72 24.01
N LEU A 339 16.91 -8.69 23.90
CA LEU A 339 16.14 -7.45 23.89
C LEU A 339 16.31 -6.63 25.17
N SER A 340 16.26 -7.29 26.33
CA SER A 340 16.47 -6.62 27.63
C SER A 340 17.87 -6.00 27.74
N LYS A 341 18.92 -6.68 27.27
CA LYS A 341 20.30 -6.15 27.28
C LYS A 341 20.48 -4.96 26.35
N LEU A 342 19.74 -4.94 25.24
CA LEU A 342 19.73 -3.82 24.30
C LEU A 342 18.81 -2.68 24.77
N GLY A 343 18.13 -2.81 25.92
CA GLY A 343 17.25 -1.79 26.46
C GLY A 343 15.84 -1.76 25.86
N TRP A 344 15.47 -2.78 25.08
CA TRP A 344 14.15 -2.90 24.46
C TRP A 344 13.14 -3.55 25.41
N GLN A 345 11.87 -3.17 25.26
CA GLN A 345 10.77 -3.83 25.95
C GLN A 345 10.32 -5.04 25.12
N ALA A 346 10.07 -6.18 25.77
CA ALA A 346 9.65 -7.40 25.09
C ALA A 346 8.30 -7.89 25.63
N SER A 347 7.40 -8.28 24.73
CA SER A 347 6.21 -9.06 25.05
C SER A 347 6.20 -10.35 24.23
N THR A 348 5.36 -11.32 24.59
CA THR A 348 5.28 -12.61 23.89
C THR A 348 3.87 -12.85 23.35
N ALA A 349 3.81 -13.48 22.18
CA ALA A 349 2.60 -14.03 21.59
C ALA A 349 2.91 -15.44 21.07
N GLU A 350 1.88 -16.28 20.98
CA GLU A 350 2.02 -17.66 20.52
C GLU A 350 1.37 -17.85 19.15
N GLU A 351 2.02 -18.63 18.29
CA GLU A 351 1.53 -19.03 16.98
C GLU A 351 1.95 -20.47 16.70
N ARG A 352 1.14 -21.24 15.98
CA ARG A 352 1.48 -22.61 15.60
C ARG A 352 2.35 -22.61 14.33
N SER A 353 3.34 -23.50 14.26
CA SER A 353 4.26 -23.56 13.14
C SER A 353 4.59 -24.99 12.74
N ARG A 354 4.62 -25.28 11.43
CA ARG A 354 5.09 -26.56 10.88
C ARG A 354 6.61 -26.64 10.79
N THR A 355 7.29 -25.50 10.83
CA THR A 355 8.73 -25.41 10.53
C THR A 355 9.56 -24.98 11.74
N VAL A 356 8.95 -24.33 12.72
CA VAL A 356 9.64 -23.81 13.91
C VAL A 356 9.29 -24.67 15.12
N PRO A 357 10.28 -25.29 15.79
CA PRO A 357 10.05 -26.08 17.00
C PRO A 357 9.38 -25.26 18.11
N GLU A 358 8.56 -25.93 18.92
CA GLU A 358 7.92 -25.33 20.10
C GLU A 358 8.96 -24.64 21.00
N GLY A 359 8.62 -23.46 21.51
CA GLY A 359 9.49 -22.67 22.40
C GLY A 359 10.53 -21.80 21.67
N GLN A 360 10.59 -21.84 20.33
CA GLN A 360 11.45 -20.97 19.53
C GLN A 360 10.68 -19.82 18.90
N VAL A 361 11.39 -18.73 18.63
CA VAL A 361 10.85 -17.53 17.97
C VAL A 361 10.60 -17.81 16.49
N ILE A 362 9.37 -17.61 16.06
CA ILE A 362 8.97 -17.63 14.65
C ILE A 362 9.38 -16.31 14.00
N ARG A 363 9.04 -15.19 14.64
CA ARG A 363 9.27 -13.83 14.13
C ARG A 363 9.10 -12.80 15.26
N THR A 364 9.49 -11.57 14.99
CA THR A 364 9.16 -10.41 15.83
C THR A 364 8.11 -9.53 15.14
N ASP A 365 7.42 -8.72 15.94
CA ASP A 365 6.57 -7.63 15.47
C ASP A 365 6.90 -6.35 16.26
N PRO A 366 7.43 -5.29 15.64
CA PRO A 366 7.79 -5.17 14.20
C PRO A 366 8.86 -6.18 13.73
N PRO A 367 8.94 -6.47 12.41
CA PRO A 367 9.87 -7.47 11.88
C PRO A 367 11.33 -7.05 12.07
N ALA A 368 12.24 -8.02 12.04
CA ALA A 368 13.68 -7.76 12.10
C ALA A 368 14.12 -6.69 11.09
N LEU A 369 15.13 -5.90 11.47
CA LEU A 369 15.67 -4.74 10.74
C LEU A 369 14.73 -3.53 10.64
N SER A 370 13.53 -3.57 11.26
CA SER A 370 12.71 -2.38 11.40
C SER A 370 13.42 -1.34 12.29
N GLU A 371 13.32 -0.07 11.93
CA GLU A 371 13.87 1.04 12.71
C GLU A 371 12.83 1.54 13.71
N LEU A 372 13.17 1.55 15.00
CA LEU A 372 12.28 1.99 16.07
C LEU A 372 13.04 2.85 17.06
N ALA A 373 12.31 3.71 17.78
CA ALA A 373 12.89 4.49 18.86
C ALA A 373 13.47 3.55 19.95
N PRO A 374 14.62 3.90 20.56
CA PRO A 374 15.19 3.16 21.68
C PRO A 374 14.17 2.93 22.80
N GLY A 375 14.13 1.71 23.34
CA GLY A 375 13.20 1.34 24.41
C GLY A 375 11.77 1.03 23.96
N SER A 376 11.51 0.98 22.65
CA SER A 376 10.23 0.52 22.10
C SER A 376 9.91 -0.93 22.48
N THR A 377 8.63 -1.29 22.40
CA THR A 377 8.14 -2.64 22.65
C THR A 377 8.19 -3.48 21.38
N ILE A 378 8.82 -4.66 21.47
CA ILE A 378 8.84 -5.69 20.43
C ILE A 378 8.02 -6.89 20.91
N VAL A 379 7.08 -7.34 20.10
CA VAL A 379 6.35 -8.59 20.34
C VAL A 379 7.16 -9.75 19.74
N ILE A 380 7.56 -10.70 20.58
CA ILE A 380 8.17 -11.94 20.16
C ILE A 380 7.06 -12.95 19.90
N VAL A 381 6.93 -13.41 18.65
CA VAL A 381 5.99 -14.47 18.30
C VAL A 381 6.71 -15.81 18.35
N MET A 382 6.31 -16.66 19.28
CA MET A 382 6.90 -17.96 19.57
C MET A 382 6.03 -19.08 19.03
N SER A 383 6.68 -20.18 18.63
CA SER A 383 6.00 -21.42 18.26
C SER A 383 5.40 -22.11 19.48
N SER A 384 4.09 -22.35 19.45
CA SER A 384 3.37 -23.19 20.42
C SER A 384 3.18 -24.64 19.95
N GLY A 385 3.94 -25.07 18.93
CA GLY A 385 3.92 -26.43 18.40
C GLY A 385 3.33 -26.53 16.99
N LEU A 386 3.08 -27.77 16.55
CA LEU A 386 2.51 -28.04 15.23
C LEU A 386 1.06 -27.54 15.14
N PRO A 387 0.56 -27.21 13.93
CA PRO A 387 -0.86 -26.87 13.74
C PRO A 387 -1.76 -28.04 14.15
N LEU A 388 -2.95 -27.72 14.64
CA LEU A 388 -3.96 -28.71 14.98
C LEU A 388 -4.74 -29.13 13.74
N VAL A 389 -5.14 -30.39 13.72
CA VAL A 389 -5.95 -31.04 12.68
C VAL A 389 -7.06 -31.84 13.36
N LEU A 390 -8.26 -31.80 12.80
CA LEU A 390 -9.38 -32.61 13.28
C LEU A 390 -9.24 -34.05 12.78
N VAL A 391 -9.38 -35.01 13.69
CA VAL A 391 -9.43 -36.43 13.33
C VAL A 391 -10.80 -36.74 12.69
N PRO A 392 -10.86 -37.15 11.42
CA PRO A 392 -12.12 -37.48 10.75
C PRO A 392 -12.74 -38.76 11.32
N ASP A 393 -14.05 -38.90 11.17
CA ASP A 393 -14.74 -40.17 11.42
C ASP A 393 -14.47 -41.13 10.26
N VAL A 394 -13.75 -42.22 10.56
CA VAL A 394 -13.46 -43.31 9.63
C VAL A 394 -14.07 -44.64 10.07
N GLU A 395 -14.89 -44.65 11.13
CA GLU A 395 -15.57 -45.86 11.57
C GLU A 395 -16.55 -46.37 10.50
N GLY A 396 -16.56 -47.68 10.27
CA GLY A 396 -17.37 -48.32 9.24
C GLY A 396 -16.85 -48.17 7.80
N LEU A 397 -15.83 -47.35 7.55
CA LEU A 397 -15.15 -47.27 6.25
C LEU A 397 -14.29 -48.52 6.00
N MET A 398 -13.99 -48.78 4.73
CA MET A 398 -13.01 -49.79 4.34
C MET A 398 -11.59 -49.33 4.69
N GLU A 399 -10.68 -50.26 4.99
CA GLU A 399 -9.29 -49.98 5.38
C GLU A 399 -8.57 -49.00 4.44
N ASP A 400 -8.72 -49.19 3.13
CA ASP A 400 -8.11 -48.35 2.09
C ASP A 400 -8.62 -46.90 2.17
N ARG A 401 -9.94 -46.72 2.28
CA ARG A 401 -10.60 -45.42 2.38
C ARG A 401 -10.31 -44.71 3.70
N ALA A 402 -10.28 -45.45 4.80
CA ALA A 402 -9.94 -44.91 6.12
C ALA A 402 -8.49 -44.40 6.14
N SER A 403 -7.55 -45.20 5.60
CA SER A 403 -6.14 -44.84 5.53
C SER A 403 -5.90 -43.64 4.61
N GLU A 404 -6.58 -43.60 3.46
CA GLU A 404 -6.56 -42.45 2.54
C GLU A 404 -7.11 -41.18 3.20
N ALA A 405 -8.25 -41.27 3.91
CA ALA A 405 -8.86 -40.13 4.59
C ALA A 405 -7.95 -39.51 5.67
N LEU A 406 -7.27 -40.35 6.46
CA LEU A 406 -6.36 -39.90 7.51
C LEU A 406 -5.05 -39.34 6.94
N SER A 407 -4.43 -40.03 5.97
CA SER A 407 -3.16 -39.59 5.38
C SER A 407 -3.29 -38.30 4.57
N ASN A 408 -4.44 -38.03 3.95
CA ASN A 408 -4.72 -36.76 3.28
C ASN A 408 -4.69 -35.53 4.23
N LEU A 409 -4.82 -35.77 5.54
CA LEU A 409 -4.75 -34.74 6.58
C LEU A 409 -3.36 -34.69 7.26
N ASP A 410 -2.35 -35.32 6.67
CA ASP A 410 -1.01 -35.48 7.24
C ASP A 410 -1.04 -36.16 8.63
N LEU A 411 -2.01 -37.06 8.88
CA LEU A 411 -2.06 -37.90 10.09
C LEU A 411 -1.38 -39.25 9.83
N ASP A 412 -0.61 -39.73 10.80
CA ASP A 412 0.09 -41.00 10.70
C ASP A 412 -0.88 -42.16 10.96
N VAL A 413 -1.03 -43.11 10.04
CA VAL A 413 -2.00 -44.21 10.20
C VAL A 413 -1.34 -45.46 10.78
N ASN A 414 -1.89 -45.99 11.87
CA ASN A 414 -1.50 -47.27 12.45
C ASN A 414 -2.66 -48.27 12.33
N VAL A 415 -2.49 -49.31 11.52
CA VAL A 415 -3.53 -50.31 11.27
C VAL A 415 -3.35 -51.52 12.19
N ARG A 416 -4.39 -51.87 12.94
CA ARG A 416 -4.50 -53.11 13.71
C ARG A 416 -5.64 -53.95 13.18
N SER A 417 -5.63 -55.26 13.43
CA SER A 417 -6.70 -56.17 13.02
C SER A 417 -7.26 -56.92 14.22
N GLU A 418 -8.56 -57.18 14.19
CA GLU A 418 -9.30 -57.97 15.18
C GLU A 418 -10.09 -59.06 14.45
N GLU A 419 -10.00 -60.29 14.96
CA GLU A 419 -10.73 -61.43 14.40
C GLU A 419 -12.21 -61.36 14.79
N LEU A 420 -13.09 -61.56 13.81
CA LEU A 420 -14.54 -61.55 13.96
C LEU A 420 -15.13 -62.90 13.56
N PRO A 421 -16.31 -63.27 14.08
CA PRO A 421 -17.00 -64.47 13.65
C PRO A 421 -17.25 -64.49 12.14
N ALA A 422 -17.31 -65.69 11.56
CA ALA A 422 -17.65 -65.87 10.15
C ALA A 422 -18.96 -65.14 9.77
N TYR A 423 -18.99 -64.56 8.57
CA TYR A 423 -20.11 -63.75 8.04
C TYR A 423 -20.38 -62.42 8.76
N SER A 424 -19.42 -61.90 9.54
CA SER A 424 -19.54 -60.56 10.13
C SER A 424 -19.74 -59.48 9.05
N PRO A 425 -20.71 -58.56 9.21
CA PRO A 425 -20.91 -57.45 8.27
C PRO A 425 -19.77 -56.42 8.27
N ASN A 426 -18.87 -56.50 9.27
CA ASN A 426 -17.74 -55.60 9.46
C ASN A 426 -16.42 -56.16 8.91
N ASP A 427 -16.46 -57.24 8.14
CA ASP A 427 -15.26 -57.76 7.47
C ASP A 427 -14.64 -56.71 6.54
N GLY A 428 -13.35 -56.43 6.75
CA GLY A 428 -12.57 -55.41 6.02
C GLY A 428 -12.87 -53.96 6.41
N ARG A 429 -13.71 -53.71 7.43
CA ARG A 429 -14.11 -52.37 7.86
C ARG A 429 -13.45 -51.94 9.17
N VAL A 430 -13.29 -50.64 9.34
CA VAL A 430 -12.87 -50.04 10.62
C VAL A 430 -13.96 -50.27 11.66
N ILE A 431 -13.63 -50.95 12.74
CA ILE A 431 -14.52 -51.20 13.88
C ILE A 431 -14.30 -50.23 15.04
N SER A 432 -13.12 -49.62 15.12
CA SER A 432 -12.83 -48.54 16.06
C SER A 432 -11.64 -47.70 15.59
N GLN A 433 -11.62 -46.45 16.02
CA GLN A 433 -10.47 -45.55 15.86
C GLN A 433 -10.04 -44.94 17.18
N SER A 434 -8.77 -44.55 17.26
CA SER A 434 -8.21 -43.79 18.37
C SER A 434 -7.12 -42.85 17.85
N PRO A 435 -7.20 -41.52 18.05
CA PRO A 435 -8.21 -40.78 18.82
C PRO A 435 -9.63 -40.81 18.23
N SER A 436 -10.62 -40.42 19.05
CA SER A 436 -12.03 -40.36 18.64
C SER A 436 -12.24 -39.36 17.48
N PRO A 437 -13.30 -39.54 16.68
CA PRO A 437 -13.70 -38.55 15.68
C PRO A 437 -13.83 -37.14 16.27
N ASP A 438 -13.59 -36.13 15.44
CA ASP A 438 -13.65 -34.69 15.74
C ASP A 438 -12.70 -34.21 16.85
N THR A 439 -11.72 -35.04 17.23
CA THR A 439 -10.69 -34.64 18.20
C THR A 439 -9.61 -33.81 17.50
N GLU A 440 -9.25 -32.66 18.07
CA GLU A 440 -8.11 -31.86 17.60
C GLU A 440 -6.80 -32.48 18.08
N VAL A 441 -5.91 -32.79 17.14
CA VAL A 441 -4.58 -33.36 17.41
C VAL A 441 -3.52 -32.57 16.66
N ASP A 442 -2.28 -32.62 17.15
CA ASP A 442 -1.16 -32.02 16.41
C ASP A 442 -1.00 -32.73 15.05
N LEU A 443 -0.64 -31.97 14.03
CA LEU A 443 -0.32 -32.52 12.71
C LEU A 443 0.74 -33.64 12.82
N GLY A 444 0.58 -34.73 12.08
CA GLY A 444 1.45 -35.91 12.20
C GLY A 444 1.13 -36.81 13.39
N THR A 445 0.08 -36.54 14.17
CA THR A 445 -0.35 -37.46 15.23
C THR A 445 -0.74 -38.81 14.65
N GLN A 446 -0.33 -39.87 15.34
CA GLN A 446 -0.70 -41.24 14.97
C GLN A 446 -2.16 -41.55 15.33
N VAL A 447 -2.96 -41.89 14.33
CA VAL A 447 -4.31 -42.42 14.47
C VAL A 447 -4.28 -43.94 14.27
N THR A 448 -4.69 -44.67 15.31
CA THR A 448 -4.85 -46.12 15.26
C THR A 448 -6.25 -46.48 14.79
N ILE A 449 -6.35 -47.26 13.70
CA ILE A 449 -7.61 -47.86 13.24
C ILE A 449 -7.56 -49.37 13.45
N VAL A 450 -8.65 -49.95 13.93
CA VAL A 450 -8.81 -51.40 14.09
C VAL A 450 -9.73 -51.91 12.99
N ILE A 451 -9.27 -52.88 12.21
CA ILE A 451 -9.99 -53.50 11.10
C ILE A 451 -10.54 -54.86 11.53
N GLY A 452 -11.83 -55.08 11.31
CA GLY A 452 -12.47 -56.38 11.50
C GLY A 452 -12.06 -57.37 10.41
N ARG A 453 -11.65 -58.58 10.78
CA ARG A 453 -11.38 -59.68 9.83
C ARG A 453 -12.22 -60.89 10.20
N ALA A 454 -13.19 -61.24 9.37
CA ALA A 454 -14.06 -62.39 9.63
C ALA A 454 -13.31 -63.71 9.41
N GLU A 455 -13.55 -64.69 10.28
CA GLU A 455 -13.11 -66.07 10.07
C GLU A 455 -13.64 -66.61 8.73
N GLU A 456 -12.80 -67.35 8.00
CA GLU A 456 -13.25 -68.07 6.82
C GLU A 456 -14.28 -69.13 7.22
N PRO A 457 -15.41 -69.25 6.49
CA PRO A 457 -16.38 -70.28 6.78
C PRO A 457 -15.72 -71.66 6.65
N THR A 458 -15.69 -72.42 7.74
CA THR A 458 -15.17 -73.79 7.74
C THR A 458 -16.04 -74.64 6.82
N ALA A 459 -15.44 -75.14 5.74
CA ALA A 459 -16.07 -76.07 4.82
C ALA A 459 -16.12 -77.47 5.45
N ASP A 460 -16.92 -77.66 6.50
CA ASP A 460 -17.17 -78.98 7.08
C ASP A 460 -18.64 -79.12 7.50
N GLY A 461 -19.38 -79.99 6.80
CA GLY A 461 -20.59 -80.67 7.29
C GLY A 461 -21.89 -80.39 6.57
#